data_AF-A0A0F9IV25-F1
#
_entry.id   AF-A0A0F9IV25-F1
#
_cell.length_a   1.000
_cell.length_b   1.000
_cell.length_c   1.000
_cell.angle_alpha   90.00
_cell.angle_beta   90.00
_cell.angle_gamma   90.00
#
_symmetry.space_group_name_H-M   'P 1'
#
loop_
_entity.id
_entity.type
_entity.pdbx_description
1 polymer ?
#
loop_
_entity_poly.entity_id
_entity_poly.type
_entity_poly.pdbx_seq_one_letter_code
_entity_poly.pdbx_strand_id
1 'polypeptide(L)'
;MLSSAKSENNIVIDYNPSKRESLDFAHKLPSILDTGIAKLNWILSVQIFIHGVDLSHWNWSEGRMPDFKLIKANGFSFVILKVTESDWFTDERFEAGWMAALDAGLIVM
;
A
#
# COMPACT_ATOMS: atom_id res chain seq x y z
N MET A 1 15.51 22.13 -37.25
CA MET A 1 15.42 21.05 -36.25
C MET A 1 15.94 21.58 -34.92
N LEU A 2 15.21 21.29 -33.84
CA LEU A 2 15.61 21.35 -32.42
C LEU A 2 16.93 20.54 -32.22
N SER A 3 17.77 20.66 -31.19
CA SER A 3 17.55 20.87 -29.75
C SER A 3 18.92 21.15 -29.07
N SER A 4 19.01 22.06 -28.09
CA SER A 4 19.17 21.82 -26.63
C SER A 4 20.34 20.91 -26.22
N ALA A 5 21.32 21.38 -25.43
CA ALA A 5 21.31 21.43 -23.95
C ALA A 5 22.71 21.94 -23.50
N LYS A 6 23.01 22.52 -22.33
CA LYS A 6 22.35 22.92 -21.08
C LYS A 6 23.42 23.78 -20.35
N SER A 7 23.08 24.95 -19.83
CA SER A 7 23.95 25.67 -18.87
C SER A 7 23.24 25.66 -17.52
N GLU A 8 23.89 25.04 -16.55
CA GLU A 8 23.49 25.01 -15.14
C GLU A 8 23.53 26.44 -14.58
N ASN A 9 22.37 27.02 -14.28
CA ASN A 9 22.31 28.31 -13.61
C ASN A 9 22.48 28.10 -12.10
N ASN A 10 23.74 27.91 -11.66
CA ASN A 10 24.12 28.21 -10.29
C ASN A 10 23.99 29.73 -10.09
N ILE A 11 22.90 30.16 -9.46
CA ILE A 11 22.69 31.56 -9.13
C ILE A 11 23.65 31.92 -7.99
N VAL A 12 24.80 32.47 -8.34
CA VAL A 12 25.68 33.13 -7.36
C VAL A 12 25.05 34.49 -7.06
N ILE A 13 24.49 34.66 -5.87
CA ILE A 13 23.93 35.93 -5.41
C ILE A 13 25.09 36.78 -4.88
N ASP A 14 25.56 37.74 -5.67
CA ASP A 14 26.55 38.73 -5.25
C ASP A 14 25.87 39.77 -4.34
N TYR A 15 25.93 39.55 -3.03
CA TYR A 15 25.31 40.43 -2.04
C TYR A 15 26.23 41.63 -1.77
N ASN A 16 25.92 42.78 -2.38
CA ASN A 16 26.52 44.06 -2.01
C ASN A 16 25.63 44.77 -0.95
N PRO A 17 26.03 44.80 0.34
CA PRO A 17 25.23 45.35 1.43
C PRO A 17 24.93 46.87 1.30
N SER A 18 25.62 47.58 0.40
CA SER A 18 25.34 49.00 0.13
C SER A 18 24.16 49.22 -0.82
N LYS A 19 23.81 48.23 -1.63
CA LYS A 19 22.64 48.26 -2.52
C LYS A 19 21.44 47.75 -1.73
N ARG A 20 20.64 48.66 -1.19
CA ARG A 20 19.36 48.34 -0.53
C ARG A 20 18.29 47.90 -1.54
N GLU A 21 18.60 46.87 -2.33
CA GLU A 21 17.60 46.24 -3.19
C GLU A 21 16.80 45.27 -2.31
N SER A 22 15.48 45.46 -2.25
CA SER A 22 14.59 44.53 -1.57
C SER A 22 14.63 43.19 -2.32
N LEU A 23 15.05 42.13 -1.64
CA LEU A 23 14.87 40.77 -2.13
C LEU A 23 13.37 40.48 -2.17
N ASP A 24 12.79 40.57 -3.37
CA ASP A 24 11.42 40.14 -3.61
C ASP A 24 11.41 38.62 -3.65
N PHE A 25 11.01 38.00 -2.54
CA PHE A 25 10.74 36.57 -2.48
C PHE A 25 9.42 36.30 -3.23
N ALA A 26 9.46 36.34 -4.55
CA ALA A 26 8.31 36.10 -5.45
C ALA A 26 7.65 34.72 -5.25
N HIS A 27 8.25 33.84 -4.45
CA HIS A 27 7.66 32.59 -4.00
C HIS A 27 7.51 32.62 -2.48
N LYS A 28 6.25 32.67 -2.02
CA LYS A 28 5.90 32.42 -0.61
C LYS A 28 6.55 31.10 -0.19
N LEU A 29 7.44 31.17 0.81
CA LEU A 29 7.88 29.97 1.51
C LEU A 29 6.62 29.27 2.05
N PRO A 30 6.40 27.98 1.73
CA PRO A 30 5.21 27.28 2.20
C PRO A 30 5.19 27.36 3.72
N SER A 31 4.06 27.81 4.28
CA SER A 31 3.97 27.95 5.73
C SER A 31 4.05 26.57 6.39
N ILE A 32 4.52 26.50 7.64
CA ILE A 32 4.54 25.26 8.44
C ILE A 32 3.12 24.65 8.51
N LEU A 33 2.08 25.48 8.43
CA LEU A 33 0.68 25.05 8.38
C LEU A 33 0.34 24.37 7.05
N ASP A 34 0.80 24.89 5.91
CA ASP A 34 0.58 24.28 4.59
C ASP A 34 1.28 22.92 4.48
N THR A 35 2.49 22.80 5.04
CA THR A 35 3.22 21.51 5.08
C THR A 35 2.61 20.53 6.09
N GLY A 36 2.09 21.02 7.21
CA GLY A 36 1.40 20.21 8.21
C GLY A 36 0.08 19.63 7.70
N ILE A 37 -0.76 20.45 7.08
CA ILE A 37 -2.04 20.00 6.49
C ILE A 37 -1.81 19.06 5.31
N ALA A 38 -0.83 19.33 4.43
CA ALA A 38 -0.48 18.43 3.34
C ALA A 38 0.03 17.07 3.83
N LYS A 39 0.83 17.04 4.90
CA LYS A 39 1.27 15.79 5.55
C LYS A 39 0.11 15.04 6.21
N LEU A 40 -0.79 15.75 6.89
CA LEU A 40 -1.96 15.13 7.51
C LEU A 40 -2.86 14.51 6.45
N ASN A 41 -3.12 15.23 5.36
CA ASN A 41 -3.88 14.73 4.22
C ASN A 41 -3.19 13.55 3.54
N TRP A 42 -1.85 13.55 3.44
CA TRP A 42 -1.11 12.40 2.92
C TRP A 42 -1.24 11.18 3.84
N ILE A 43 -1.04 11.33 5.15
CA ILE A 43 -1.19 10.25 6.13
C ILE A 43 -2.63 9.71 6.15
N LEU A 44 -3.63 10.60 6.11
CA LEU A 44 -5.04 10.21 6.05
C LEU A 44 -5.43 9.62 4.68
N SER A 45 -4.72 9.97 3.59
CA SER A 45 -4.90 9.37 2.26
C SER A 45 -4.23 8.00 2.13
N VAL A 46 -3.24 7.68 2.97
CA VAL A 46 -2.60 6.36 3.03
C VAL A 46 -3.36 5.51 4.04
N GLN A 47 -4.62 5.20 3.74
CA GLN A 47 -5.30 4.08 4.39
C GLN A 47 -4.82 2.78 3.72
N ILE A 48 -4.01 2.01 4.44
CA ILE A 48 -3.60 0.68 4.00
C ILE A 48 -4.69 -0.30 4.46
N PHE A 49 -5.55 -0.71 3.53
CA PHE A 49 -6.54 -1.75 3.77
C PHE A 49 -5.90 -3.11 3.53
N ILE A 50 -5.83 -3.93 4.57
CA ILE A 50 -5.39 -5.33 4.47
C ILE A 50 -6.65 -6.20 4.54
N HIS A 51 -7.03 -6.81 3.42
CA HIS A 51 -8.19 -7.70 3.37
C HIS A 51 -7.79 -9.15 3.63
N GLY A 52 -8.66 -9.88 4.31
CA GLY A 52 -8.54 -11.33 4.47
C GLY A 52 -9.88 -12.03 4.25
N VAL A 53 -9.83 -13.36 4.15
CA VAL A 53 -11.01 -14.22 4.04
C VAL A 53 -10.94 -15.30 5.11
N ASP A 54 -12.08 -15.76 5.61
CA ASP A 54 -12.18 -16.99 6.40
C ASP A 54 -12.86 -18.08 5.59
N LEU A 55 -12.36 -19.32 5.67
CA LEU A 55 -12.90 -20.46 4.92
C LEU A 55 -12.98 -21.72 5.80
N SER A 56 -13.98 -22.54 5.50
CA SER A 56 -14.23 -23.87 6.08
C SER A 56 -14.81 -24.80 5.03
N HIS A 57 -15.01 -26.09 5.31
CA HIS A 57 -15.64 -27.05 4.38
C HIS A 57 -16.93 -26.55 3.69
N TRP A 58 -17.70 -25.63 4.30
CA TRP A 58 -18.88 -25.01 3.69
C TRP A 58 -18.59 -24.16 2.44
N ASN A 59 -17.37 -23.66 2.28
CA ASN A 59 -16.98 -22.87 1.11
C ASN A 59 -16.61 -23.75 -0.11
N TRP A 60 -16.66 -25.08 0.00
CA TRP A 60 -16.34 -26.01 -1.06
C TRP A 60 -17.63 -26.33 -1.84
N SER A 61 -17.88 -25.58 -2.91
CA SER A 61 -19.04 -25.80 -3.78
C SER A 61 -18.90 -27.14 -4.50
N GLU A 62 -19.77 -28.11 -4.19
CA GLU A 62 -19.80 -29.44 -4.84
C GLU A 62 -18.43 -30.16 -4.80
N GLY A 63 -17.67 -29.98 -3.71
CA GLY A 63 -16.33 -30.55 -3.56
C GLY A 63 -15.21 -29.80 -4.28
N ARG A 64 -15.52 -28.69 -4.95
CA ARG A 64 -14.52 -27.82 -5.58
C ARG A 64 -13.90 -26.88 -4.54
N MET A 65 -12.57 -26.90 -4.47
CA MET A 65 -11.79 -26.01 -3.61
C MET A 65 -11.87 -24.55 -4.09
N PRO A 66 -11.91 -23.57 -3.18
CA PRO A 66 -11.73 -22.16 -3.52
C PRO A 66 -10.46 -21.91 -4.33
N ASP A 67 -10.54 -21.00 -5.30
CA ASP A 67 -9.37 -20.61 -6.08
C ASP A 67 -8.53 -19.59 -5.30
N PHE A 68 -7.54 -20.08 -4.57
CA PHE A 68 -6.65 -19.24 -3.75
C PHE A 68 -5.81 -18.27 -4.60
N LYS A 69 -5.51 -18.59 -5.85
CA LYS A 69 -4.79 -17.68 -6.76
C LYS A 69 -5.67 -16.52 -7.17
N LEU A 70 -6.95 -16.78 -7.43
CA LEU A 70 -7.95 -15.74 -7.67
C LEU A 70 -8.19 -14.88 -6.41
N ILE A 71 -8.26 -15.49 -5.22
CA ILE A 71 -8.36 -14.75 -3.94
C ILE A 71 -7.18 -13.79 -3.80
N LYS A 72 -5.95 -14.27 -4.02
CA LYS A 72 -4.76 -13.41 -3.99
C LYS A 72 -4.82 -12.29 -5.03
N ALA A 73 -5.21 -12.62 -6.27
CA ALA A 73 -5.33 -11.66 -7.37
C ALA A 73 -6.38 -10.56 -7.10
N ASN A 74 -7.41 -10.86 -6.30
CA ASN A 74 -8.43 -9.91 -5.87
C ASN A 74 -8.01 -9.03 -4.67
N GLY A 75 -6.74 -9.07 -4.26
CA GLY A 75 -6.19 -8.17 -3.25
C GLY A 75 -6.31 -8.65 -1.80
N PHE A 76 -6.70 -9.91 -1.59
CA PHE A 76 -6.66 -10.52 -0.26
C PHE A 76 -5.22 -10.87 0.12
N SER A 77 -4.86 -10.55 1.36
CA SER A 77 -3.49 -10.70 1.88
C SER A 77 -3.33 -11.96 2.71
N PHE A 78 -4.39 -12.40 3.38
CA PHE A 78 -4.37 -13.58 4.24
C PHE A 78 -5.67 -14.38 4.16
N VAL A 79 -5.59 -15.63 4.60
CA VAL A 79 -6.74 -16.51 4.80
C VAL A 79 -6.68 -17.14 6.19
N ILE A 80 -7.84 -17.22 6.85
CA ILE A 80 -8.03 -18.00 8.08
C ILE A 80 -8.74 -19.30 7.71
N LEU A 81 -8.17 -20.44 8.07
CA LEU A 81 -8.75 -21.75 7.73
C LEU A 81 -9.28 -22.44 8.98
N LYS A 82 -10.55 -22.87 8.92
CA LYS A 82 -11.14 -23.71 9.98
C LYS A 82 -10.38 -25.02 10.09
N VAL A 83 -9.97 -25.37 11.30
CA VAL A 83 -9.25 -26.63 11.60
C VAL A 83 -10.17 -27.62 12.28
N THR A 84 -10.84 -27.21 13.36
CA THR A 84 -11.69 -28.07 14.19
C THR A 84 -12.97 -27.36 14.59
N GLU A 85 -13.98 -28.15 14.95
CA GLU A 85 -15.18 -27.68 15.65
C GLU A 85 -15.43 -28.57 16.87
N SER A 86 -15.32 -27.97 18.06
CA SER A 86 -15.35 -28.70 19.33
C SER A 86 -14.35 -29.86 19.36
N ASP A 87 -14.64 -30.92 20.13
CA ASP A 87 -13.82 -32.13 20.29
C ASP A 87 -14.16 -33.26 19.31
N TRP A 88 -15.19 -33.10 18.48
CA TRP A 88 -15.74 -34.18 17.65
C TRP A 88 -15.60 -33.97 16.14
N PHE A 89 -15.25 -32.77 15.67
CA PHE A 89 -15.15 -32.46 14.25
C PHE A 89 -13.79 -31.87 13.88
N THR A 90 -13.17 -32.45 12.85
CA THR A 90 -11.99 -31.90 12.17
C THR A 90 -12.40 -31.58 10.73
N ASP A 91 -12.08 -30.38 10.26
CA ASP A 91 -12.41 -29.96 8.91
C ASP A 91 -11.55 -30.73 7.90
N GLU A 92 -12.18 -31.60 7.11
CA GLU A 92 -11.49 -32.47 6.17
C GLU A 92 -10.84 -31.71 5.01
N ARG A 93 -11.16 -30.41 4.86
CA ARG A 93 -10.63 -29.54 3.81
C ARG A 93 -9.46 -28.69 4.27
N PHE A 94 -9.14 -28.69 5.57
CA PHE A 94 -8.07 -27.87 6.15
C PHE A 94 -6.73 -28.06 5.44
N GLU A 95 -6.23 -29.30 5.36
CA GLU A 95 -4.88 -29.56 4.84
C GLU A 95 -4.76 -29.17 3.35
N ALA A 96 -5.76 -29.52 2.55
CA ALA A 96 -5.80 -29.14 1.13
C ALA A 96 -5.87 -27.62 0.95
N GLY A 97 -6.70 -26.94 1.74
CA GLY A 97 -6.81 -25.48 1.72
C GLY A 97 -5.51 -24.80 2.16
N TRP A 98 -4.84 -25.32 3.19
CA TRP A 98 -3.60 -24.78 3.72
C TRP A 98 -2.48 -24.83 2.68
N MET A 99 -2.27 -25.98 2.05
CA MET A 99 -1.25 -26.15 1.02
C MET A 99 -1.52 -25.27 -0.20
N ALA A 100 -2.78 -25.17 -0.63
CA ALA A 100 -3.17 -24.34 -1.78
C ALA A 100 -3.03 -22.83 -1.49
N ALA A 101 -3.35 -22.39 -0.27
CA ALA A 101 -3.19 -21.00 0.14
C ALA A 101 -1.71 -20.59 0.20
N LEU A 102 -0.84 -21.47 0.70
CA LEU A 102 0.61 -21.26 0.70
C LEU A 102 1.17 -21.19 -0.73
N ASP A 103 0.76 -22.10 -1.63
CA ASP A 103 1.16 -22.07 -3.05
C ASP A 103 0.74 -20.76 -3.73
N ALA A 104 -0.42 -20.21 -3.36
CA ALA A 104 -0.91 -18.93 -3.86
C ALA A 104 -0.22 -17.70 -3.25
N GLY A 105 0.67 -17.86 -2.25
CA GLY A 105 1.36 -16.75 -1.59
C GLY A 105 0.45 -15.92 -0.66
N LEU A 106 -0.59 -16.54 -0.11
CA LEU A 106 -1.38 -15.95 0.98
C LEU A 106 -0.71 -16.24 2.32
N ILE A 107 -0.85 -15.30 3.26
CA ILE A 107 -0.55 -15.58 4.67
C ILE A 107 -1.66 -16.50 5.19
N VAL A 108 -1.30 -17.61 5.83
CA VAL A 108 -2.29 -18.56 6.38
C VAL A 108 -2.29 -18.47 7.89
N MET A 109 -3.50 -18.43 8.45
CA MET A 109 -3.78 -18.35 9.89
C MET A 109 -4.73 -19.44 10.32
#